data_AF-A0A485ANK2-F1
#
_entry.id   AF-A0A485ANK2-F1
#
_cell.length_a   1.000
_cell.length_b   1.000
_cell.length_c   1.000
_cell.angle_alpha   90.00
_cell.angle_beta   90.00
_cell.angle_gamma   90.00
#
_symmetry.space_group_name_H-M   'P 1'
#
loop_
_entity.id
_entity.type
_entity.pdbx_description
1 polymer ?
#
loop_
_entity_poly.entity_id
_entity_poly.type
_entity_poly.pdbx_seq_one_letter_code
_entity_poly.pdbx_strand_id
1 'polypeptide(L)'
;MAGRSFLMHSPAENNRKLLQRALKQEMVSDGMIQGRSVRTILKKSATAGDLRNAPGMPALEIEETTPRFEDAFIDLLGGAGTSESPLGAILHTVEGSAEENGYRSERTDQKIW
;
A
#
# COMPACT_ATOMS: atom_id res chain seq x y z
N MET A 1 3.25 5.30 -14.08
CA MET A 1 3.49 4.33 -13.00
C MET A 1 4.89 3.76 -13.03
N ALA A 2 5.41 3.37 -14.21
CA ALA A 2 6.80 2.89 -14.33
C ALA A 2 7.80 3.85 -13.66
N GLY A 3 8.85 3.30 -13.04
CA GLY A 3 9.89 4.09 -12.37
C GLY A 3 9.60 4.51 -10.92
N ARG A 4 8.47 4.09 -10.32
CA ARG A 4 8.04 4.62 -9.01
C ARG A 4 7.69 3.59 -7.95
N SER A 5 7.65 2.31 -8.31
CA SER A 5 7.38 1.23 -7.37
C SER A 5 8.70 0.55 -7.02
N PHE A 6 9.00 0.47 -5.74
CA PHE A 6 10.25 -0.10 -5.25
C PHE A 6 10.00 -1.14 -4.16
N LEU A 7 10.87 -2.13 -4.07
CA LEU A 7 11.03 -2.96 -2.89
C LEU A 7 12.25 -2.46 -2.13
N MET A 8 12.07 -2.15 -0.85
CA MET A 8 13.14 -1.72 0.02
C MET A 8 13.32 -2.66 1.21
N HIS A 9 14.57 -2.84 1.59
CA HIS A 9 15.01 -3.58 2.76
C HIS A 9 16.04 -2.75 3.53
N SER A 10 16.10 -2.94 4.85
CA SER A 10 17.14 -2.36 5.69
C SER A 10 17.73 -3.42 6.60
N PRO A 11 19.07 -3.56 6.66
CA PRO A 11 19.70 -4.46 7.62
C PRO A 11 19.60 -3.94 9.07
N ALA A 12 19.30 -2.65 9.25
CA ALA A 12 19.30 -2.00 10.56
C ALA A 12 17.93 -2.07 11.27
N GLU A 13 16.83 -2.26 10.53
CA GLU A 13 15.48 -2.19 11.09
C GLU A 13 14.54 -3.24 10.46
N ASN A 14 13.50 -3.62 11.21
CA ASN A 14 12.44 -4.48 10.68
C ASN A 14 11.48 -3.70 9.76
N ASN A 15 10.76 -4.45 8.91
CA ASN A 15 9.86 -3.89 7.89
C ASN A 15 8.75 -2.99 8.46
N ARG A 16 8.27 -3.24 9.69
CA ARG A 16 7.23 -2.42 10.30
C ARG A 16 7.74 -1.02 10.64
N LYS A 17 8.92 -0.93 11.25
CA LYS A 17 9.57 0.36 11.54
C LYS A 17 9.97 1.07 10.25
N LEU A 18 10.56 0.34 9.31
CA LEU A 18 10.95 0.88 8.01
C LEU A 18 9.74 1.47 7.25
N LEU A 19 8.61 0.75 7.20
CA LEU A 19 7.38 1.25 6.58
C LEU A 19 6.88 2.51 7.29
N GLN A 20 6.82 2.53 8.62
CA GLN A 20 6.39 3.71 9.38
C GLN A 20 7.27 4.94 9.12
N ARG A 21 8.58 4.76 8.89
CA ARG A 21 9.48 5.86 8.52
C ARG A 21 9.21 6.33 7.10
N ALA A 22 9.12 5.41 6.14
CA ALA A 22 8.89 5.76 4.74
C ALA A 22 7.56 6.53 4.56
N LEU A 23 6.48 6.10 5.22
CA LEU A 23 5.19 6.78 5.14
C LEU A 23 5.17 8.20 5.72
N LYS A 24 6.18 8.57 6.53
CA LYS A 24 6.35 9.95 7.03
C LYS A 24 7.09 10.85 6.04
N GLN A 25 7.71 10.27 5.02
CA GLN A 25 8.50 11.02 4.07
C GLN A 25 7.62 11.63 2.99
N GLU A 26 7.80 12.91 2.70
CA GLU A 26 6.95 13.63 1.74
C GLU A 26 7.01 13.05 0.33
N MET A 27 8.13 12.44 -0.07
CA MET A 27 8.28 11.84 -1.40
C MET A 27 7.60 10.48 -1.55
N VAL A 28 7.14 9.87 -0.46
CA VAL A 28 6.42 8.59 -0.48
C VAL A 28 4.93 8.85 -0.64
N SER A 29 4.32 8.20 -1.62
CA SER A 29 2.88 8.26 -1.87
C SER A 29 2.12 7.22 -1.06
N ASP A 30 2.67 6.01 -0.97
CA ASP A 30 2.12 4.90 -0.18
C ASP A 30 3.18 3.80 0.01
N GLY A 31 2.91 2.83 0.88
CA GLY A 31 3.76 1.67 1.08
C GLY A 31 3.08 0.55 1.85
N MET A 32 3.58 -0.67 1.64
CA MET A 32 3.04 -1.89 2.26
C MET A 32 4.14 -2.90 2.55
N ILE A 33 3.91 -3.83 3.48
CA ILE A 33 4.81 -4.95 3.70
C ILE A 33 4.51 -6.04 2.66
N GLN A 34 5.54 -6.50 1.96
CA GLN A 34 5.46 -7.57 0.98
C GLN A 34 6.51 -8.63 1.29
N GLY A 35 6.08 -9.70 1.98
CA GLY A 35 6.98 -10.76 2.43
C GLY A 35 8.09 -10.20 3.33
N ARG A 36 9.33 -10.27 2.84
CA ARG A 36 10.53 -9.80 3.55
C ARG A 36 10.96 -8.37 3.21
N SER A 37 10.23 -7.70 2.34
CA SER A 37 10.54 -6.33 1.92
C SER A 37 9.38 -5.38 2.22
N VAL A 38 9.64 -4.09 2.15
CA VAL A 38 8.60 -3.06 2.12
C VAL A 38 8.47 -2.59 0.68
N ARG A 39 7.27 -2.71 0.10
CA ARG A 39 6.93 -2.07 -1.18
C ARG A 39 6.64 -0.61 -0.91
N THR A 40 7.16 0.28 -1.74
CA THR A 40 6.97 1.73 -1.62
C THR A 40 6.68 2.32 -2.98
N ILE A 41 5.69 3.21 -3.02
CA ILE A 41 5.30 3.96 -4.20
C ILE A 41 5.74 5.39 -4.00
N LEU A 42 6.58 5.91 -4.88
CA LEU A 42 7.03 7.31 -4.83
C LEU A 42 6.10 8.24 -5.59
N LYS A 43 6.04 9.50 -5.15
CA LYS A 43 5.39 10.58 -5.89
C LYS A 43 6.10 10.81 -7.23
N LYS A 44 5.38 11.40 -8.20
CA LYS A 44 5.84 11.53 -9.60
C LYS A 44 7.20 12.23 -9.78
N SER A 45 7.54 13.19 -8.93
CA SER A 45 8.77 13.97 -9.00
C SER A 45 9.94 13.37 -8.20
N ALA A 46 9.73 12.22 -7.55
CA ALA A 46 10.71 11.64 -6.63
C ALA A 46 11.39 10.40 -7.20
N THR A 47 12.61 10.17 -6.73
CA THR A 47 13.48 9.08 -7.15
C THR A 47 13.86 8.19 -5.96
N ALA A 48 14.35 6.99 -6.25
CA ALA A 48 14.93 6.13 -5.21
C ALA A 48 16.15 6.78 -4.52
N GLY A 49 16.86 7.70 -5.20
CA GLY A 49 17.94 8.47 -4.60
C GLY A 49 17.44 9.41 -3.50
N ASP A 50 16.32 10.11 -3.76
CA ASP A 50 15.70 10.99 -2.77
C ASP A 50 15.26 10.22 -1.53
N LEU A 51 14.71 9.02 -1.72
CA LEU A 51 14.31 8.16 -0.60
C LEU A 51 15.51 7.66 0.23
N ARG A 52 16.63 7.30 -0.42
CA ARG A 52 17.87 6.90 0.30
C ARG A 52 18.46 8.03 1.12
N ASN A 53 18.36 9.26 0.61
CA ASN A 53 18.92 10.45 1.25
C ASN A 53 17.94 11.14 2.21
N ALA A 54 16.71 10.63 2.33
CA ALA A 54 15.67 11.26 3.12
C ALA A 54 16.02 11.26 4.63
N PRO A 55 15.77 12.37 5.35
CA PRO A 55 16.08 12.49 6.77
C PRO A 55 15.46 11.37 7.60
N GLY A 56 16.29 10.72 8.43
CA GLY A 56 15.84 9.67 9.34
C GLY A 56 15.52 8.32 8.68
N MET A 57 15.83 8.15 7.39
CA MET A 57 15.85 6.84 6.75
C MET A 57 17.14 6.09 7.12
N PRO A 58 17.06 4.78 7.41
CA PRO A 58 18.25 3.97 7.65
C PRO A 58 18.98 3.69 6.32
N ALA A 59 20.08 2.95 6.36
CA ALA A 59 20.66 2.39 5.14
C ALA A 59 19.64 1.47 4.44
N LEU A 60 19.42 1.68 3.14
CA LEU A 60 18.43 0.97 2.33
C LEU A 60 19.08 0.25 1.15
N GLU A 61 18.68 -1.01 0.99
CA GLU A 61 18.74 -1.71 -0.29
C GLU A 61 17.40 -1.48 -0.99
N ILE A 62 17.43 -0.95 -2.22
CA ILE A 62 16.23 -0.60 -2.97
C ILE A 62 16.33 -1.18 -4.38
N GLU A 63 15.30 -1.92 -4.77
CA GLU A 63 15.14 -2.51 -6.10
C GLU A 63 13.85 -1.96 -6.74
N GLU A 64 13.91 -1.59 -8.02
CA GLU A 64 12.69 -1.24 -8.75
C GLU A 64 11.86 -2.50 -9.03
N THR A 65 10.54 -2.38 -8.91
CA THR A 65 9.62 -3.49 -9.15
C THR A 65 8.51 -3.06 -10.09
N THR A 66 8.00 -4.01 -10.87
CA THR A 66 6.90 -3.76 -11.80
C THR A 66 5.69 -3.20 -11.03
N PRO A 67 5.09 -2.08 -11.48
CA PRO A 67 3.88 -1.54 -10.87
C PRO A 67 2.74 -2.55 -10.90
N ARG A 68 1.95 -2.59 -9.83
CA ARG A 68 0.72 -3.38 -9.77
C ARG A 68 -0.48 -2.53 -10.16
N PHE A 69 -1.63 -3.18 -10.34
CA PHE A 69 -2.89 -2.50 -10.59
C PHE A 69 -3.26 -1.54 -9.45
N GLU A 70 -3.03 -1.96 -8.21
CA GLU A 70 -3.29 -1.14 -7.01
C GLU A 70 -2.46 0.14 -6.99
N ASP A 71 -1.22 0.09 -7.48
CA ASP A 71 -0.37 1.28 -7.54
C ASP A 71 -0.98 2.36 -8.44
N ALA A 72 -1.59 1.95 -9.56
CA ALA A 72 -2.26 2.87 -10.47
C ALA A 72 -3.50 3.51 -9.83
N PHE A 73 -4.21 2.79 -8.95
CA PHE A 73 -5.29 3.37 -8.16
C PHE A 73 -4.79 4.38 -7.16
N ILE A 74 -3.77 4.04 -6.36
CA ILE A 74 -3.18 4.98 -5.39
C ILE A 74 -2.76 6.28 -6.08
N ASP A 75 -2.19 6.18 -7.28
CA ASP A 75 -1.83 7.33 -8.08
C ASP A 75 -3.00 8.15 -8.61
N LEU A 76 -4.13 7.51 -8.94
CA LEU A 76 -5.36 8.20 -9.31
C LEU A 76 -5.96 8.97 -8.11
N LEU A 77 -5.86 8.41 -6.91
CA LEU A 77 -6.38 9.00 -5.67
C LEU A 77 -5.49 10.13 -5.12
N GLY A 78 -4.29 10.32 -5.67
CA GLY A 78 -3.33 11.32 -5.19
C GLY A 78 -2.50 10.85 -3.98
N GLY A 79 -2.42 9.54 -3.75
CA GLY A 79 -1.71 8.92 -2.63
C GLY A 79 -2.59 8.66 -1.40
N ALA A 80 -2.04 7.98 -0.39
CA ALA A 80 -2.76 7.60 0.84
C ALA A 80 -3.05 8.79 1.79
N GLY A 81 -2.89 10.03 1.33
CA GLY A 81 -2.91 11.25 2.14
C GLY A 81 -4.20 12.07 2.09
N THR A 82 -5.28 11.58 1.47
CA THR A 82 -6.55 12.33 1.40
C THR A 82 -7.47 11.99 2.59
N SER A 83 -7.85 13.01 3.36
CA SER A 83 -8.75 12.90 4.55
C SER A 83 -10.18 12.46 4.22
N GLU A 84 -10.51 12.32 2.94
CA GLU A 84 -11.72 11.64 2.48
C GLU A 84 -11.32 10.47 1.58
N SER A 85 -11.94 9.33 1.83
CA SER A 85 -11.79 8.12 1.04
C SER A 85 -12.40 8.36 -0.34
N PRO A 86 -11.61 8.45 -1.43
CA PRO A 86 -12.19 8.64 -2.75
C PRO A 86 -12.86 7.35 -3.26
N LEU A 87 -12.67 6.22 -2.55
CA LEU A 87 -13.52 5.02 -2.66
C LEU A 87 -14.99 5.33 -2.31
N GLY A 88 -15.25 6.20 -1.32
CA GLY A 88 -16.61 6.61 -0.96
C GLY A 88 -17.32 7.38 -2.08
N ALA A 89 -16.56 8.11 -2.91
CA ALA A 89 -17.10 8.83 -4.06
C ALA A 89 -17.40 7.91 -5.26
N ILE A 90 -16.62 6.84 -5.45
CA ILE A 90 -16.78 5.89 -6.58
C ILE A 90 -17.85 4.83 -6.28
N LEU A 91 -18.00 4.39 -5.02
CA LEU A 91 -18.95 3.35 -4.63
C LEU A 91 -20.43 3.77 -4.73
N HIS A 92 -20.73 5.05 -4.91
CA HIS A 92 -22.11 5.54 -5.05
C HIS A 92 -22.74 5.37 -6.45
N THR A 93 -22.16 4.55 -7.32
CA THR A 93 -22.73 4.26 -8.67
C THR A 93 -22.94 2.77 -8.96
N VAL A 94 -22.97 1.93 -7.92
CA VAL A 94 -23.49 0.56 -8.07
C VAL A 94 -24.70 0.41 -7.17
N GLU A 95 -25.89 0.65 -7.73
CA GLU A 95 -27.13 0.14 -7.15
C GLU A 95 -27.00 -1.38 -7.11
N GLY A 96 -26.73 -1.93 -5.92
CA GLY A 96 -26.78 -3.36 -5.70
C GLY A 96 -28.21 -3.85 -5.92
N SER A 97 -28.46 -4.58 -7.00
CA SER A 97 -29.66 -5.43 -7.09
C SER A 97 -29.55 -6.51 -6.02
N ALA A 98 -30.51 -6.53 -5.09
CA ALA A 98 -30.49 -7.29 -3.84
C ALA A 98 -30.62 -8.82 -3.98
N GLU A 99 -30.22 -9.44 -5.09
CA GLU A 99 -30.54 -10.86 -5.37
C GLU A 99 -29.34 -11.81 -5.56
N GLU A 100 -28.11 -11.43 -5.19
CA GLU A 100 -26.97 -12.36 -5.32
C GLU A 100 -26.06 -12.44 -4.10
N ASN A 101 -26.64 -12.46 -2.89
CA ASN A 101 -25.88 -12.80 -1.68
C ASN A 101 -26.12 -14.27 -1.27
N GLY A 102 -25.65 -15.17 -2.12
CA GLY A 102 -25.61 -16.61 -1.87
C GLY A 102 -24.47 -17.01 -0.92
N TYR A 103 -24.45 -16.50 0.31
CA TYR A 103 -23.60 -17.06 1.37
C TYR A 103 -24.50 -17.68 2.45
N ARG A 104 -24.82 -18.95 2.26
CA ARG A 104 -25.46 -19.80 3.26
C ARG A 104 -24.45 -20.09 4.38
N SER A 105 -24.66 -19.47 5.54
CA SER A 105 -23.95 -19.84 6.77
C SER A 105 -24.56 -21.15 7.29
N GLU A 106 -23.86 -22.26 7.07
CA GLU A 106 -24.18 -23.51 7.74
C GLU A 106 -23.61 -23.45 9.17
N ARG A 107 -24.49 -23.24 10.15
CA ARG A 107 -24.19 -23.45 11.56
C ARG A 107 -23.90 -24.93 11.79
N THR A 108 -22.64 -25.29 11.98
CA THR A 108 -22.28 -26.59 12.55
C THR A 108 -22.37 -26.51 14.07
N ASP A 109 -23.46 -27.03 14.63
CA ASP A 109 -23.55 -27.36 16.06
C ASP A 109 -22.65 -28.57 16.33
N GLN A 110 -21.45 -28.32 16.87
CA GLN A 110 -20.61 -29.39 17.38
C GLN A 110 -20.72 -29.42 18.91
N LYS A 111 -21.63 -30.27 19.39
CA LYS A 111 -21.62 -30.78 20.77
C LYS A 111 -20.34 -31.59 20.97
N ILE A 112 -19.50 -31.16 21.91
CA ILE A 112 -18.51 -32.01 22.55
C ILE A 112 -18.68 -31.79 24.05
N TRP A 113 -18.80 -32.92 24.76
CA TRP A 113 -19.21 -33.08 26.14
C TRP A 113 -18.46 -32.21 27.15
#